data_AF-A0A9E3N4J1-F1
#
_entry.id   AF-A0A9E3N4J1-F1
#
_cell.length_a   1.000
_cell.length_b   1.000
_cell.length_c   1.000
_cell.angle_alpha   90.00
_cell.angle_beta   90.00
_cell.angle_gamma   90.00
#
_symmetry.space_group_name_H-M   'P 1'
#
loop_
_entity.id
_entity.type
_entity.pdbx_description
1 polymer ?
#
loop_
_entity_poly.entity_id
_entity_poly.type
_entity_poly.pdbx_seq_one_letter_code
_entity_poly.pdbx_strand_id
1 'polypeptide(L)'
;MRRSPPNSMPPPADPAARRNDWATIGTLLPYLWVYKWRVLAALVCLVGAKTANVGVPLVLKKLIDHLTINPSDPHALLVLPLGALVAYGLLRFSTTLFTELREFLFARVTQRAVRTIALKVFRHLHALSLRFHLNRQTGGMTRDIERGTRGVSSLVSYSLFSILPTLVEITLVLGYLGTHYDAWFAGITAIALVTYIVFTVTVTEWRTHFRRTMNELDSKAN
;
A
#
# COMPACT_ATOMS: atom_id res chain seq x y z
N MET A 1 17.51 -12.04 -58.01
CA MET A 1 17.17 -10.83 -57.22
C MET A 1 15.76 -10.98 -56.65
N ARG A 2 15.62 -11.35 -55.37
CA ARG A 2 14.32 -11.44 -54.67
C ARG A 2 14.17 -10.20 -53.77
N ARG A 3 13.19 -9.34 -54.05
CA ARG A 3 12.87 -8.17 -53.24
C ARG A 3 12.12 -8.63 -51.97
N SER A 4 12.67 -8.35 -50.80
CA SER A 4 11.95 -8.49 -49.52
C SER A 4 10.87 -7.40 -49.42
N PRO A 5 9.66 -7.70 -48.91
CA PRO A 5 8.64 -6.68 -48.69
C PRO A 5 9.03 -5.75 -47.53
N PRO A 6 8.54 -4.49 -47.52
CA PRO A 6 8.86 -3.53 -46.47
C PRO A 6 8.23 -3.95 -45.14
N ASN A 7 8.99 -3.78 -44.06
CA ASN A 7 8.55 -3.96 -42.67
C ASN A 7 7.18 -3.29 -42.43
N SER A 8 6.14 -4.10 -42.28
CA SER A 8 4.90 -3.66 -41.66
C SER A 8 5.21 -3.31 -40.20
N MET A 9 5.10 -2.03 -39.85
CA MET A 9 5.15 -1.60 -38.45
C MET A 9 4.10 -2.40 -37.66
N PRO A 10 4.41 -2.89 -36.45
CA PRO A 10 3.41 -3.49 -35.60
C PRO A 10 2.30 -2.45 -35.35
N PRO A 11 1.02 -2.86 -35.38
CA PRO A 11 -0.10 -1.94 -35.17
C PRO A 11 0.04 -1.22 -33.82
N PRO A 12 -0.40 0.04 -33.71
CA PRO A 12 -0.36 0.78 -32.46
C PRO A 12 -1.10 -0.02 -31.39
N ALA A 13 -0.47 -0.17 -30.22
CA ALA A 13 -1.05 -0.91 -29.10
C ALA A 13 -2.42 -0.31 -28.73
N ASP A 14 -3.44 -1.15 -28.77
CA ASP A 14 -4.83 -0.79 -28.52
C ASP A 14 -4.97 -0.15 -27.12
N PRO A 15 -5.37 1.13 -27.01
CA PRO A 15 -5.49 1.81 -25.70
C PRO A 15 -6.60 1.23 -24.82
N ALA A 16 -7.47 0.37 -25.39
CA ALA A 16 -8.58 -0.31 -24.73
C ALA A 16 -8.32 -1.78 -24.39
N ALA A 17 -7.11 -2.30 -24.62
CA ALA A 17 -6.71 -3.58 -24.04
C ALA A 17 -6.72 -3.39 -22.53
N ARG A 18 -7.81 -3.82 -21.86
CA ARG A 18 -7.97 -3.90 -20.40
C ARG A 18 -6.62 -4.31 -19.83
N ARG A 19 -5.84 -3.32 -19.39
CA ARG A 19 -4.61 -3.57 -18.65
C ARG A 19 -5.12 -4.34 -17.46
N ASN A 20 -4.80 -5.62 -17.45
CA ASN A 20 -5.29 -6.54 -16.46
C ASN A 20 -4.43 -6.21 -15.23
N ASP A 21 -4.73 -5.08 -14.58
CA ASP A 21 -4.00 -4.55 -13.44
C ASP A 21 -4.01 -5.59 -12.31
N TRP A 22 -5.07 -6.41 -12.27
CA TRP A 22 -5.19 -7.61 -11.45
C TRP A 22 -4.17 -8.70 -11.80
N ALA A 23 -3.88 -8.94 -13.07
CA ALA A 23 -2.81 -9.86 -13.48
C ALA A 23 -1.41 -9.26 -13.24
N THR A 24 -1.28 -7.94 -13.25
CA THR A 24 -0.05 -7.22 -12.89
C THR A 24 0.24 -7.29 -11.38
N ILE A 25 -0.80 -7.22 -10.56
CA ILE A 25 -0.72 -7.48 -9.11
C ILE A 25 -0.42 -8.97 -8.86
N GLY A 26 -1.10 -9.86 -9.59
CA GLY A 26 -0.87 -11.31 -9.51
C GLY A 26 0.54 -11.75 -9.92
N THR A 27 1.18 -11.02 -10.84
CA THR A 27 2.57 -11.27 -11.23
C THR A 27 3.61 -10.75 -10.23
N LEU A 28 3.24 -9.84 -9.32
CA LEU A 28 4.09 -9.39 -8.20
C LEU A 28 4.02 -10.34 -6.99
N LEU A 29 2.90 -11.06 -6.82
CA LEU A 29 2.69 -12.03 -5.75
C LEU A 29 3.81 -13.10 -5.63
N PRO A 30 4.27 -13.77 -6.71
CA PRO A 30 5.35 -14.74 -6.62
C PRO A 30 6.71 -14.12 -6.27
N TYR A 31 6.94 -12.83 -6.56
CA TYR A 31 8.17 -12.13 -6.17
C TYR A 31 8.23 -11.84 -4.67
N LEU A 32 7.09 -11.57 -4.04
CA LEU A 32 6.99 -11.49 -2.57
C LEU A 32 7.16 -12.87 -1.92
N TRP A 33 6.66 -13.92 -2.58
CA TRP A 33 6.74 -15.31 -2.10
C TRP A 33 8.16 -15.90 -2.09
N VAL A 34 9.16 -15.26 -2.69
CA VAL A 34 10.57 -15.69 -2.61
C VAL A 34 11.12 -15.57 -1.17
N TYR A 35 10.51 -14.71 -0.33
CA TYR A 35 10.93 -14.48 1.06
C TYR A 35 9.87 -14.86 2.10
N LYS A 36 9.22 -16.02 1.88
CA LYS A 36 8.10 -16.59 2.67
C LYS A 36 8.19 -16.34 4.18
N TRP A 37 9.32 -16.69 4.82
CA TRP A 37 9.48 -16.55 6.27
C TRP A 37 9.58 -15.11 6.76
N ARG A 38 10.11 -14.19 5.94
CA ARG A 38 10.22 -12.77 6.30
C ARG A 38 8.94 -12.01 6.03
N VAL A 39 8.25 -12.35 4.94
CA VAL A 39 6.91 -11.83 4.63
C VAL A 39 5.92 -12.31 5.69
N LEU A 40 6.01 -13.57 6.12
CA LEU A 40 5.21 -14.10 7.22
C LEU A 40 5.50 -13.37 8.53
N ALA A 41 6.77 -13.18 8.90
CA ALA A 41 7.13 -12.42 10.11
C ALA A 41 6.65 -10.95 10.05
N ALA A 42 6.76 -10.31 8.89
CA ALA A 42 6.26 -8.95 8.67
C ALA A 42 4.73 -8.89 8.73
N LEU A 43 4.02 -9.87 8.16
CA LEU A 43 2.56 -10.01 8.25
C LEU A 43 2.11 -10.23 9.69
N VAL A 44 2.76 -11.12 10.44
CA VAL A 44 2.45 -11.38 11.85
C VAL A 44 2.66 -10.12 12.69
N CYS A 45 3.77 -9.40 12.48
CA CYS A 45 4.03 -8.15 13.19
C CYS A 45 3.07 -7.03 12.78
N LEU A 46 2.69 -6.95 11.50
CA LEU A 46 1.69 -6.02 10.99
C LEU A 46 0.31 -6.29 11.60
N VAL A 47 -0.10 -7.54 11.66
CA VAL A 47 -1.35 -7.95 12.32
C VAL A 47 -1.27 -7.61 13.80
N GLY A 48 -0.17 -7.92 14.50
CA GLY A 48 0.03 -7.55 15.90
C GLY A 48 -0.08 -6.04 16.14
N ALA A 49 0.58 -5.22 15.33
CA ALA A 49 0.52 -3.76 15.42
C ALA A 49 -0.89 -3.21 15.14
N LYS A 50 -1.60 -3.76 14.15
CA LYS A 50 -2.97 -3.34 13.83
C LYS A 50 -3.96 -3.78 14.90
N THR A 51 -3.83 -4.98 15.44
CA THR A 51 -4.60 -5.43 16.59
C THR A 51 -4.35 -4.56 17.82
N ALA A 52 -3.11 -4.14 18.07
CA ALA A 52 -2.81 -3.18 19.14
C ALA A 52 -3.49 -1.83 18.90
N ASN A 53 -3.38 -1.27 17.68
CA ASN A 53 -4.04 -0.01 17.32
C ASN A 53 -5.57 -0.05 17.44
N VAL A 54 -6.20 -1.16 17.05
CA VAL A 54 -7.66 -1.34 17.21
C VAL A 54 -8.03 -1.65 18.66
N GLY A 55 -7.18 -2.36 19.41
CA GLY A 55 -7.41 -2.73 20.80
C GLY A 55 -7.34 -1.55 21.78
N VAL A 56 -6.57 -0.52 21.45
CA VAL A 56 -6.40 0.69 22.27
C VAL A 56 -7.73 1.42 22.54
N PRO A 57 -8.54 1.78 21.53
CA PRO A 57 -9.88 2.31 21.76
C PRO A 57 -10.78 1.39 22.60
N LEU A 58 -10.62 0.07 22.51
CA LEU A 58 -11.46 -0.89 23.23
C LEU A 58 -11.11 -0.98 24.71
N VAL A 59 -9.81 -0.96 25.02
CA VAL A 59 -9.33 -0.91 26.40
C VAL A 59 -9.69 0.44 27.02
N LEU A 60 -9.58 1.54 26.26
CA LEU A 60 -10.01 2.86 26.70
C LEU A 60 -11.52 2.91 26.96
N LYS A 61 -12.34 2.32 26.08
CA LYS A 61 -13.79 2.16 26.28
C LYS A 61 -14.07 1.41 27.59
N LYS A 62 -13.45 0.24 27.80
CA LYS A 62 -13.64 -0.53 29.04
C LYS A 62 -13.21 0.25 30.28
N LEU A 63 -12.13 1.01 30.22
CA LEU A 63 -11.71 1.86 31.34
C LEU A 63 -12.77 2.92 31.64
N ILE A 64 -13.25 3.63 30.62
CA ILE A 64 -14.28 4.69 30.76
C ILE A 64 -15.62 4.10 31.24
N ASP A 65 -16.02 2.92 30.77
CA ASP A 65 -17.28 2.27 31.16
C ASP A 65 -17.27 1.82 32.64
N HIS A 66 -16.10 1.47 33.20
CA HIS A 66 -15.98 1.19 34.64
C HIS A 66 -15.85 2.47 35.48
N LEU A 67 -15.54 3.61 34.84
CA LEU A 67 -15.37 4.91 35.48
C LEU A 67 -16.71 5.59 35.84
N THR A 68 -17.80 5.23 35.17
CA THR A 68 -19.12 5.87 35.31
C THR A 68 -19.98 5.32 36.45
N ILE A 69 -19.55 4.23 37.12
CA ILE A 69 -20.46 3.43 37.97
C ILE A 69 -20.50 3.86 39.45
N ASN A 70 -19.52 4.58 40.00
CA ASN A 70 -19.53 4.95 41.43
C ASN A 70 -19.06 6.40 41.73
N PRO A 71 -19.99 7.36 41.88
CA PRO A 71 -19.70 8.75 42.29
C PRO A 71 -19.45 8.95 43.80
N SER A 72 -19.56 7.90 44.63
CA SER A 72 -19.69 8.00 46.09
C SER A 72 -18.39 7.89 46.89
N ASP A 73 -17.25 7.60 46.25
CA ASP A 73 -15.95 7.48 46.93
C ASP A 73 -15.02 8.68 46.65
N PRO A 74 -14.63 9.48 47.67
CA PRO A 74 -13.73 10.63 47.51
C PRO A 74 -12.34 10.27 46.95
N HIS A 75 -11.86 9.05 47.23
CA HIS A 75 -10.60 8.53 46.69
C HIS A 75 -10.73 8.15 45.20
N ALA A 76 -11.94 7.78 44.75
CA ALA A 76 -12.20 7.51 43.34
C ALA A 76 -12.18 8.81 42.51
N LEU A 77 -12.45 9.99 43.08
CA LEU A 77 -12.43 11.24 42.30
C LEU A 77 -11.03 11.67 41.83
N LEU A 78 -9.95 11.25 42.51
CA LEU A 78 -8.56 11.62 42.15
C LEU A 78 -7.77 10.47 41.50
N VAL A 79 -7.93 9.23 41.98
CA VAL A 79 -7.20 8.07 41.45
C VAL A 79 -7.67 7.70 40.05
N LEU A 80 -8.93 8.00 39.75
CA LEU A 80 -9.61 7.54 38.55
C LEU A 80 -9.27 8.40 37.30
N PRO A 81 -9.22 9.75 37.38
CA PRO A 81 -8.68 10.57 36.28
C PRO A 81 -7.18 10.33 36.05
N LEU A 82 -6.41 10.15 37.13
CA LEU A 82 -4.97 9.88 37.04
C LEU A 82 -4.70 8.51 36.41
N GLY A 83 -5.47 7.49 36.81
CA GLY A 83 -5.41 6.15 36.23
C GLY A 83 -5.82 6.14 34.75
N ALA A 84 -6.88 6.87 34.38
CA ALA A 84 -7.28 7.05 32.98
C ALA A 84 -6.21 7.76 32.15
N LEU A 85 -5.57 8.80 32.71
CA LEU A 85 -4.46 9.52 32.07
C LEU A 85 -3.26 8.60 31.83
N VAL A 86 -2.85 7.85 32.85
CA VAL A 86 -1.73 6.90 32.75
C VAL A 86 -2.05 5.76 31.78
N ALA A 87 -3.27 5.21 31.85
CA ALA A 87 -3.69 4.14 30.94
C ALA A 87 -3.75 4.62 29.49
N TYR A 88 -4.31 5.80 29.23
CA TYR A 88 -4.27 6.44 27.92
C TYR A 88 -2.83 6.70 27.45
N GLY A 89 -1.97 7.20 28.33
CA GLY A 89 -0.54 7.42 28.06
C GLY A 89 0.18 6.14 27.66
N LEU A 90 -0.02 5.05 28.40
CA LEU A 90 0.55 3.73 28.10
C LEU A 90 -0.01 3.14 26.81
N LEU A 91 -1.33 3.26 26.57
CA LEU A 91 -1.96 2.84 25.33
C LEU A 91 -1.36 3.60 24.13
N ARG A 92 -1.27 4.92 24.22
CA ARG A 92 -0.73 5.78 23.16
C ARG A 92 0.76 5.56 22.93
N PHE A 93 1.51 5.29 23.99
CA PHE A 93 2.90 4.89 23.89
C PHE A 93 3.02 3.53 23.18
N SER A 94 2.21 2.54 23.57
CA SER A 94 2.17 1.22 22.97
C SER A 94 1.81 1.26 21.48
N THR A 95 0.79 2.02 21.07
CA THR A 95 0.45 2.19 19.64
C THR A 95 1.61 2.76 18.85
N THR A 96 2.27 3.78 19.40
CA THR A 96 3.41 4.42 18.74
C THR A 96 4.57 3.44 18.64
N LEU A 97 4.92 2.76 19.74
CA LEU A 97 5.98 1.75 19.78
C LEU A 97 5.77 0.63 18.76
N PHE A 98 4.58 0.03 18.69
CA PHE A 98 4.28 -1.03 17.74
C PHE A 98 4.26 -0.53 16.30
N THR A 99 3.82 0.71 16.07
CA THR A 99 3.84 1.32 14.74
C THR A 99 5.27 1.56 14.27
N GLU A 100 6.13 2.11 15.12
CA GLU A 100 7.56 2.32 14.83
C GLU A 100 8.30 0.99 14.64
N LEU A 101 8.05 0.00 15.50
CA LEU A 101 8.64 -1.32 15.38
C LEU A 101 8.26 -1.99 14.05
N ARG A 102 6.99 -1.89 13.64
CA ARG A 102 6.51 -2.33 12.33
C ARG A 102 7.28 -1.60 11.23
N GLU A 103 7.40 -0.29 11.29
CA GLU A 103 8.12 0.49 10.26
C GLU A 103 9.59 0.09 10.16
N PHE A 104 10.25 -0.12 11.30
CA PHE A 104 11.64 -0.60 11.35
C PHE A 104 11.80 -1.99 10.70
N LEU A 105 10.91 -2.92 11.02
CA LEU A 105 10.92 -4.28 10.45
C LEU A 105 10.64 -4.25 8.94
N PHE A 106 9.67 -3.45 8.50
CA PHE A 106 9.32 -3.33 7.10
C PHE A 106 10.38 -2.59 6.27
N ALA A 107 11.10 -1.63 6.85
CA ALA A 107 12.20 -0.93 6.17
C ALA A 107 13.25 -1.93 5.68
N ARG A 108 13.65 -2.89 6.53
CA ARG A 108 14.63 -3.93 6.16
C ARG A 108 14.13 -4.84 5.03
N VAL A 109 12.85 -5.20 5.02
CA VAL A 109 12.24 -6.03 3.96
C VAL A 109 12.17 -5.26 2.64
N THR A 110 11.74 -4.00 2.69
CA THR A 110 11.59 -3.14 1.52
C THR A 110 12.92 -2.85 0.86
N GLN A 111 13.93 -2.44 1.63
CA GLN A 111 15.25 -2.15 1.07
C GLN A 111 15.85 -3.38 0.36
N ARG A 112 15.59 -4.59 0.87
CA ARG A 112 16.00 -5.83 0.20
C ARG A 112 15.20 -6.10 -1.08
N ALA A 113 13.87 -5.89 -1.05
CA ALA A 113 13.03 -6.05 -2.24
C ALA A 113 13.44 -5.09 -3.35
N VAL A 114 13.59 -3.80 -3.03
CA VAL A 114 14.05 -2.76 -3.95
C VAL A 114 15.43 -3.09 -4.52
N ARG A 115 16.41 -3.46 -3.67
CA ARG A 115 17.74 -3.88 -4.13
C ARG A 115 17.68 -5.05 -5.10
N THR A 116 16.83 -6.04 -4.83
CA THR A 116 16.70 -7.24 -5.67
C THR A 116 16.11 -6.90 -7.04
N ILE A 117 15.06 -6.06 -7.06
CA ILE A 117 14.44 -5.59 -8.30
C ILE A 117 15.43 -4.76 -9.11
N ALA A 118 16.13 -3.82 -8.46
CA ALA A 118 17.13 -2.99 -9.12
C ALA A 118 18.25 -3.84 -9.74
N LEU A 119 18.79 -4.81 -9.00
CA LEU A 119 19.84 -5.71 -9.52
C LEU A 119 19.34 -6.59 -10.66
N LYS A 120 18.10 -7.06 -10.61
CA LYS A 120 17.51 -7.88 -11.68
C LYS A 120 17.36 -7.09 -12.97
N VAL A 121 16.88 -5.85 -12.87
CA VAL A 121 16.78 -4.96 -14.02
C VAL A 121 18.16 -4.58 -14.55
N PHE A 122 19.10 -4.23 -13.67
CA PHE A 122 20.48 -3.92 -14.07
C PHE A 122 21.15 -5.07 -14.83
N ARG A 123 21.05 -6.30 -14.31
CA ARG A 123 21.60 -7.50 -14.99
C ARG A 123 20.93 -7.77 -16.32
N HIS A 124 19.61 -7.61 -16.39
CA HIS A 124 18.88 -7.80 -17.65
C HIS A 124 19.38 -6.82 -18.72
N LEU A 125 19.61 -5.57 -18.35
CA LEU A 125 20.11 -4.55 -19.27
C LEU A 125 21.53 -4.82 -19.75
N HIS A 126 22.42 -5.20 -18.84
CA HIS A 126 23.78 -5.61 -19.21
C HIS A 126 23.80 -6.83 -20.13
N ALA A 127 22.79 -7.70 -20.06
CA ALA A 127 22.67 -8.88 -20.92
C ALA A 127 22.06 -8.59 -22.30
N LEU A 128 21.58 -7.37 -22.58
CA LEU A 128 21.05 -7.04 -23.90
C LEU A 128 22.16 -6.85 -24.94
N SER A 129 21.85 -7.20 -26.18
CA SER A 129 22.81 -7.19 -27.29
C SER A 129 23.48 -5.83 -27.50
N LEU A 130 24.71 -5.83 -28.02
CA LEU A 130 25.43 -4.60 -28.38
C LEU A 130 24.64 -3.76 -29.40
N ARG A 131 23.92 -4.40 -30.33
CA ARG A 131 23.02 -3.73 -31.28
C ARG A 131 21.87 -2.97 -30.59
N PHE A 132 21.37 -3.47 -29.46
CA PHE A 132 20.38 -2.76 -28.66
C PHE A 132 20.96 -1.49 -28.03
N HIS A 133 22.19 -1.57 -27.50
CA HIS A 133 22.90 -0.44 -26.91
C HIS A 133 23.35 0.60 -27.95
N LEU A 134 23.66 0.18 -29.19
CA LEU A 134 24.12 1.07 -30.27
C LEU A 134 22.97 1.75 -31.05
N ASN A 135 21.77 1.16 -31.11
CA ASN A 135 20.63 1.69 -31.89
C ASN A 135 19.75 2.72 -31.13
N ARG A 136 20.03 3.02 -29.86
CA ARG A 136 19.27 3.98 -29.05
C ARG A 136 20.21 5.00 -28.42
N GLN A 137 19.76 6.25 -28.30
CA GLN A 137 20.46 7.25 -27.47
C GLN A 137 20.51 6.72 -26.02
N THR A 138 21.70 6.38 -25.54
CA THR A 138 21.95 5.79 -24.21
C THR A 138 21.34 6.60 -23.08
N GLY A 139 21.21 7.93 -23.22
CA GLY A 139 20.56 8.82 -22.26
C GLY A 139 19.05 8.58 -22.09
N GLY A 140 18.29 8.45 -23.18
CA GLY A 140 16.84 8.22 -23.12
C GLY A 140 16.49 6.83 -22.60
N MET A 141 17.23 5.82 -23.06
CA MET A 141 17.06 4.44 -22.62
C MET A 141 17.34 4.28 -21.12
N THR A 142 18.44 4.87 -20.64
CA THR A 142 18.78 4.89 -19.20
C THR A 142 17.69 5.60 -18.40
N ARG A 143 17.13 6.72 -18.90
CA ARG A 143 16.07 7.47 -18.22
C ARG A 143 14.74 6.71 -18.13
N ASP A 144 14.40 5.93 -19.14
CA ASP A 144 13.18 5.11 -19.15
C ASP A 144 13.34 3.88 -18.24
N ILE A 145 14.53 3.28 -18.22
CA ILE A 145 14.90 2.23 -17.28
C ILE A 145 14.82 2.73 -15.84
N GLU A 146 15.44 3.87 -15.56
CA GLU A 146 15.51 4.42 -14.21
C GLU A 146 14.12 4.87 -13.72
N ARG A 147 13.27 5.38 -14.62
CA ARG A 147 11.83 5.59 -14.33
C ARG A 147 11.09 4.27 -14.11
N GLY A 148 11.36 3.24 -14.91
CA GLY A 148 10.74 1.92 -14.78
C GLY A 148 11.09 1.21 -13.47
N THR A 149 12.37 1.17 -13.10
CA THR A 149 12.85 0.57 -11.83
C THR A 149 12.32 1.32 -10.63
N ARG A 150 12.35 2.66 -10.65
CA ARG A 150 11.73 3.48 -9.61
C ARG A 150 10.23 3.25 -9.52
N GLY A 151 9.54 3.12 -10.65
CA GLY A 151 8.12 2.81 -10.71
C GLY A 151 7.79 1.48 -10.03
N VAL A 152 8.50 0.41 -10.39
CA VAL A 152 8.31 -0.91 -9.76
C VAL A 152 8.64 -0.87 -8.27
N SER A 153 9.74 -0.21 -7.89
CA SER A 153 10.13 -0.02 -6.49
C SER A 153 9.04 0.70 -5.68
N SER A 154 8.50 1.79 -6.22
CA SER A 154 7.42 2.57 -5.60
C SER A 154 6.14 1.74 -5.49
N LEU A 155 5.76 1.01 -6.53
CA LEU A 155 4.56 0.16 -6.50
C LEU A 155 4.67 -0.94 -5.44
N VAL A 156 5.81 -1.63 -5.35
CA VAL A 156 6.05 -2.66 -4.34
C VAL A 156 6.02 -2.05 -2.94
N SER A 157 6.66 -0.90 -2.75
CA SER A 157 6.67 -0.19 -1.47
C SER A 157 5.26 0.23 -1.06
N TYR A 158 4.51 0.88 -1.95
CA TYR A 158 3.15 1.34 -1.67
C TYR A 158 2.18 0.17 -1.38
N SER A 159 2.34 -0.93 -2.11
CA SER A 159 1.55 -2.15 -1.87
C SER A 159 1.81 -2.72 -0.47
N LEU A 160 3.07 -2.76 -0.03
CA LEU A 160 3.47 -3.31 1.27
C LEU A 160 3.19 -2.37 2.46
N PHE A 161 3.36 -1.06 2.29
CA PHE A 161 3.27 -0.08 3.39
C PHE A 161 1.92 0.61 3.54
N SER A 162 1.13 0.66 2.47
CA SER A 162 -0.14 1.36 2.47
C SER A 162 -1.27 0.40 2.21
N ILE A 163 -1.29 -0.26 1.04
CA ILE A 163 -2.45 -1.05 0.61
C ILE A 163 -2.69 -2.24 1.54
N LEU A 164 -1.68 -3.08 1.76
CA LEU A 164 -1.83 -4.30 2.57
C LEU A 164 -2.19 -4.01 4.05
N PRO A 165 -1.50 -3.08 4.76
CA PRO A 165 -1.89 -2.70 6.12
C PRO A 165 -3.31 -2.13 6.20
N THR A 166 -3.72 -1.33 5.22
CA THR A 166 -5.08 -0.76 5.18
C THR A 166 -6.14 -1.84 4.97
N LEU A 167 -5.90 -2.84 4.13
CA LEU A 167 -6.84 -3.96 3.96
C LEU A 167 -7.01 -4.79 5.25
N VAL A 168 -5.91 -5.06 5.95
CA VAL A 168 -5.96 -5.75 7.25
C VAL A 168 -6.73 -4.93 8.28
N GLU A 169 -6.48 -3.63 8.34
CA GLU A 169 -7.18 -2.70 9.23
C GLU A 169 -8.68 -2.65 8.97
N ILE A 170 -9.09 -2.49 7.70
CA ILE A 170 -10.50 -2.51 7.30
C ILE A 170 -11.16 -3.82 7.72
N THR A 171 -10.51 -4.96 7.48
CA THR A 171 -11.04 -6.27 7.84
C THR A 171 -11.20 -6.42 9.35
N LEU A 172 -10.21 -5.98 10.12
CA LEU A 172 -10.24 -5.97 11.60
C LEU A 172 -11.39 -5.10 12.13
N VAL A 173 -11.54 -3.89 11.60
CA VAL A 173 -12.57 -2.94 12.02
C VAL A 173 -13.96 -3.47 11.68
N LEU A 174 -14.18 -3.93 10.44
CA LEU A 174 -15.48 -4.48 10.03
C LEU A 174 -15.83 -5.77 10.80
N GLY A 175 -14.86 -6.65 11.03
CA GLY A 175 -15.05 -7.86 11.84
C GLY A 175 -15.36 -7.55 13.30
N TYR A 176 -14.70 -6.54 13.87
CA TYR A 176 -15.00 -6.07 15.21
C TYR A 176 -16.42 -5.47 15.30
N LEU A 177 -16.80 -4.60 14.38
CA LEU A 177 -18.13 -4.02 14.33
C LEU A 177 -19.21 -5.09 14.18
N GLY A 178 -19.02 -6.07 13.28
CA GLY A 178 -20.02 -7.11 13.03
C GLY A 178 -20.19 -8.12 14.17
N THR A 179 -19.21 -8.27 15.06
CA THR A 179 -19.29 -9.20 16.21
C THR A 179 -19.69 -8.52 17.52
N HIS A 180 -19.39 -7.23 17.70
CA HIS A 180 -19.61 -6.51 18.95
C HIS A 180 -20.71 -5.44 18.89
N TYR A 181 -21.18 -5.08 17.69
CA TYR A 181 -22.29 -4.14 17.48
C TYR A 181 -23.34 -4.80 16.59
N ASP A 182 -24.48 -4.11 16.42
CA ASP A 182 -25.49 -4.53 15.45
C ASP A 182 -24.88 -4.61 14.04
N ALA A 183 -25.24 -5.66 13.28
CA ALA A 183 -24.76 -5.90 11.93
C ALA A 183 -24.99 -4.70 11.00
N TRP A 184 -26.00 -3.87 11.30
CA TRP A 184 -26.27 -2.63 10.57
C TRP A 184 -25.08 -1.64 10.60
N PHE A 185 -24.33 -1.56 11.70
CA PHE A 185 -23.14 -0.69 11.78
C PHE A 185 -22.05 -1.14 10.82
N ALA A 186 -21.75 -2.44 10.79
CA ALA A 186 -20.79 -3.00 9.85
C ALA A 186 -21.24 -2.77 8.39
N GLY A 187 -22.54 -2.95 8.11
CA GLY A 187 -23.14 -2.71 6.80
C GLY A 187 -22.98 -1.26 6.32
N ILE A 188 -23.35 -0.27 7.15
CA ILE A 188 -23.20 1.15 6.80
C ILE A 188 -21.73 1.50 6.56
N THR A 189 -20.81 1.05 7.43
CA THR A 189 -19.37 1.32 7.27
C THR A 189 -18.83 0.72 5.98
N ALA A 190 -19.23 -0.51 5.63
CA ALA A 190 -18.83 -1.16 4.39
C ALA A 190 -19.36 -0.41 3.16
N ILE A 191 -20.63 0.01 3.18
CA ILE A 191 -21.23 0.79 2.08
C ILE A 191 -20.52 2.13 1.92
N ALA A 192 -20.24 2.84 3.01
CA ALA A 192 -19.51 4.10 2.99
C ALA A 192 -18.11 3.93 2.39
N LEU A 193 -17.40 2.87 2.79
CA LEU A 193 -16.07 2.55 2.27
C LEU A 193 -16.11 2.27 0.75
N VAL A 194 -17.03 1.42 0.29
CA VAL A 194 -17.18 1.09 -1.13
C VAL A 194 -17.51 2.34 -1.94
N THR A 195 -18.45 3.16 -1.46
CA THR A 195 -18.84 4.42 -2.11
C THR A 195 -17.64 5.36 -2.23
N TYR A 196 -16.86 5.51 -1.16
CA TYR A 196 -15.65 6.33 -1.15
C TYR A 196 -14.61 5.83 -2.16
N ILE A 197 -14.37 4.51 -2.23
CA ILE A 197 -13.42 3.90 -3.18
C ILE A 197 -13.87 4.17 -4.62
N VAL A 198 -15.14 3.88 -4.95
CA VAL A 198 -15.70 4.07 -6.29
C VAL A 198 -15.63 5.54 -6.71
N PHE A 199 -16.03 6.44 -5.83
CA PHE A 199 -15.95 7.88 -6.07
C PHE A 199 -14.51 8.32 -6.33
N THR A 200 -13.58 7.91 -5.46
CA THR A 200 -12.17 8.30 -5.57
C THR A 200 -11.53 7.79 -6.85
N VAL A 201 -11.77 6.53 -7.23
CA VAL A 201 -11.25 5.94 -8.47
C VAL A 201 -11.81 6.68 -9.68
N THR A 202 -13.13 6.89 -9.73
CA THR A 202 -13.80 7.58 -10.84
C THR A 202 -13.23 8.99 -11.05
N VAL A 203 -13.12 9.78 -9.97
CA VAL A 203 -12.57 11.14 -10.02
C VAL A 203 -11.09 11.14 -10.39
N THR A 204 -10.32 10.18 -9.87
CA THR A 204 -8.88 10.08 -10.16
C THR A 204 -8.61 9.70 -11.62
N GLU A 205 -9.34 8.75 -12.17
CA GLU A 205 -9.22 8.35 -13.57
C GLU A 205 -9.61 9.50 -14.51
N TRP A 206 -10.75 10.14 -14.22
CA TRP A 206 -11.20 11.33 -14.94
C TRP A 206 -10.12 12.42 -14.96
N ARG A 207 -9.56 12.78 -13.79
CA ARG A 207 -8.46 13.76 -13.68
C ARG A 207 -7.20 13.32 -14.43
N THR A 208 -6.85 12.03 -14.35
CA THR A 208 -5.64 11.49 -14.98
C THR A 208 -5.74 11.56 -16.50
N HIS A 209 -6.94 11.35 -17.06
CA HIS A 209 -7.19 11.51 -18.49
C HIS A 209 -6.84 12.93 -18.96
N PHE A 210 -7.39 13.97 -18.34
CA PHE A 210 -7.08 15.37 -18.72
C PHE A 210 -5.59 15.68 -18.61
N ARG A 211 -4.93 15.16 -17.56
CA ARG A 211 -3.51 15.41 -17.34
C ARG A 211 -2.63 14.75 -18.40
N ARG A 212 -3.05 13.59 -18.94
CA ARG A 212 -2.40 12.95 -20.09
C ARG A 212 -2.59 13.78 -21.35
N THR A 213 -3.82 14.21 -21.62
CA THR A 213 -4.13 15.05 -22.79
C THR A 213 -3.32 16.35 -22.79
N MET A 214 -3.21 17.01 -21.63
CA MET A 214 -2.40 18.22 -21.48
C MET A 214 -0.92 17.97 -21.80
N ASN A 215 -0.32 16.92 -21.24
CA ASN A 215 1.08 16.58 -21.49
C ASN A 215 1.37 16.22 -22.96
N GLU A 216 0.41 15.59 -23.65
CA GLU A 216 0.53 15.26 -25.08
C GLU A 216 0.45 16.51 -25.97
N LEU A 217 -0.40 17.47 -25.63
CA LEU A 217 -0.49 18.75 -26.33
C LEU A 217 0.80 19.57 -26.14
N ASP A 218 1.33 19.64 -24.92
CA ASP A 218 2.59 20.32 -24.62
C ASP A 218 3.79 19.69 -25.35
N SER A 219 3.80 18.36 -25.51
CA SER A 219 4.86 17.65 -26.24
C SER A 219 4.78 17.80 -27.77
N LYS A 220 3.63 18.23 -28.31
CA LYS A 220 3.46 18.50 -29.75
C LYS A 220 3.76 19.96 -30.11
N ALA A 221 3.76 20.86 -29.13
CA ALA A 221 4.05 22.28 -29.30
C ALA A 221 5.55 22.61 -29.20
N ASN A 222 6.36 21.73 -28.60
CA ASN A 222 7.83 21.79 -28.53
C ASN A 222 8.48 20.82 -29.51
#